data_AF-A0A225UFP7-F1
#
_entry.id   AF-A0A225UFP7-F1
#
_cell.length_a   1.000
_cell.length_b   1.000
_cell.length_c   1.000
_cell.angle_alpha   90.00
_cell.angle_beta   90.00
_cell.angle_gamma   90.00
#
_symmetry.space_group_name_H-M   'P 1'
#
loop_
_entity.id
_entity.type
_entity.pdbx_description
1 polymer ?
#
loop_
_entity_poly.entity_id
_entity_poly.type
_entity_poly.pdbx_seq_one_letter_code
_entity_poly.pdbx_strand_id
1 'polypeptide(L)'
;MFAMLCANNVNRSTEAHDHLHASGLRVCSFGAGNRVRFPGPSRDDPRIYEFFTPYETMYRELKAEIAELFKRNGVLSMHFSWVCTAHCHRKRN
;
A
#
# COMPACT_ATOMS: atom_id res chain seq x y z
N MET A 1 -16.31 -14.95 -1.61
CA MET A 1 -14.88 -14.57 -1.53
C MET A 1 -14.69 -13.44 -2.51
N PHE A 2 -14.24 -12.28 -2.05
CA PHE A 2 -14.07 -11.08 -2.86
C PHE A 2 -12.58 -10.79 -3.11
N ALA A 3 -12.28 -10.11 -4.21
CA ALA A 3 -10.94 -9.67 -4.55
C ALA A 3 -10.95 -8.20 -4.94
N MET A 4 -10.23 -7.37 -4.18
CA MET A 4 -10.04 -5.95 -4.48
C MET A 4 -8.75 -5.76 -5.27
N LEU A 5 -8.82 -4.99 -6.35
CA LEU A 5 -7.73 -4.80 -7.29
C LEU A 5 -7.43 -3.31 -7.47
N CYS A 6 -6.16 -2.94 -7.41
CA CYS A 6 -5.71 -1.64 -7.91
C CYS A 6 -4.32 -1.76 -8.53
N ALA A 7 -3.74 -0.65 -8.97
CA ALA A 7 -2.43 -0.67 -9.60
C ALA A 7 -1.33 -1.17 -8.65
N ASN A 8 -1.25 -0.60 -7.43
CA ASN A 8 -0.09 -0.79 -6.55
C ASN A 8 -0.37 -1.65 -5.31
N ASN A 9 -1.64 -1.98 -5.03
CA ASN A 9 -2.07 -2.57 -3.77
C ASN A 9 -1.72 -1.77 -2.51
N VAL A 10 -1.83 -0.45 -2.55
CA VAL A 10 -1.45 0.40 -1.39
C VAL A 10 -2.53 1.38 -0.95
N ASN A 11 -3.51 1.68 -1.81
CA ASN A 11 -4.53 2.68 -1.51
C ASN A 11 -5.91 2.06 -1.78
N ARG A 12 -6.50 2.32 -2.95
CA ARG A 12 -7.87 1.90 -3.31
C ARG A 12 -8.23 0.45 -2.98
N SER A 13 -7.40 -0.52 -3.36
CA SER A 13 -7.71 -1.94 -3.09
C SER A 13 -7.57 -2.31 -1.63
N THR A 14 -6.70 -1.62 -0.90
CA THR A 14 -6.42 -1.88 0.52
C THR A 14 -7.48 -1.22 1.40
N GLU A 15 -7.91 0.01 1.08
CA GLU A 15 -9.06 0.67 1.72
C GLU A 15 -10.35 -0.14 1.55
N ALA A 16 -10.63 -0.59 0.33
CA ALA A 16 -11.78 -1.44 0.11
C ALA A 16 -11.66 -2.81 0.81
N HIS A 17 -10.44 -3.34 0.94
CA HIS A 17 -10.20 -4.57 1.71
C HIS A 17 -10.60 -4.38 3.16
N ASP A 18 -10.12 -3.33 3.83
CA ASP A 18 -10.37 -3.10 5.25
C ASP A 18 -11.86 -2.87 5.51
N HIS A 19 -12.55 -2.08 4.67
CA HIS A 19 -13.99 -1.91 4.79
C HIS A 19 -14.78 -3.22 4.62
N LEU A 20 -14.44 -4.03 3.62
CA LEU A 20 -15.13 -5.31 3.39
C LEU A 20 -14.80 -6.34 4.47
N HIS A 21 -13.54 -6.39 4.93
CA HIS A 21 -13.11 -7.26 6.01
C HIS A 21 -13.81 -6.90 7.33
N ALA A 22 -13.89 -5.59 7.66
CA ALA A 22 -14.61 -5.10 8.83
C ALA A 22 -16.11 -5.44 8.79
N SER A 23 -16.71 -5.59 7.60
CA SER A 23 -18.09 -6.05 7.43
C SER A 23 -18.28 -7.57 7.54
N GLY A 24 -17.21 -8.33 7.86
CA GLY A 24 -17.25 -9.79 8.03
C GLY A 24 -17.16 -10.57 6.72
N LEU A 25 -16.82 -9.91 5.60
CA LEU A 25 -16.70 -10.56 4.31
C LEU A 25 -15.30 -11.18 4.13
N ARG A 26 -15.25 -12.36 3.53
CA ARG A 26 -13.98 -12.97 3.08
C ARG A 26 -13.46 -12.23 1.85
N VAL A 27 -12.42 -11.42 2.02
CA VAL A 27 -11.83 -10.57 0.99
C VAL A 27 -10.30 -10.71 0.95
N CYS A 28 -9.71 -10.59 -0.25
CA CYS A 28 -8.27 -10.39 -0.46
C CYS A 28 -8.06 -9.12 -1.31
N SER A 29 -6.88 -8.51 -1.23
CA SER A 29 -6.51 -7.38 -2.12
C SER A 29 -5.19 -7.62 -2.84
N PHE A 30 -5.12 -7.15 -4.08
CA PHE A 30 -4.02 -7.40 -5.01
C PHE A 30 -3.67 -6.16 -5.84
N GLY A 31 -2.43 -6.17 -6.34
CA GLY A 31 -1.94 -5.21 -7.31
C GLY A 31 -1.88 -5.81 -8.72
N ALA A 32 -2.25 -5.05 -9.73
CA ALA A 32 -2.17 -5.45 -11.14
C ALA A 32 -0.97 -4.81 -11.87
N GLY A 33 -0.26 -3.88 -11.24
CA GLY A 33 0.95 -3.28 -11.80
C GLY A 33 2.16 -4.21 -11.73
N ASN A 34 3.27 -3.75 -12.30
CA ASN A 34 4.55 -4.46 -12.22
C ASN A 34 5.33 -4.14 -10.94
N ARG A 35 5.12 -2.95 -10.38
CA ARG A 35 5.81 -2.43 -9.18
C ARG A 35 4.88 -1.53 -8.37
N VAL A 36 5.19 -1.37 -7.09
CA VAL A 36 4.56 -0.39 -6.21
C VAL A 36 5.20 0.98 -6.46
N ARG A 37 4.39 2.04 -6.56
CA ARG A 37 4.86 3.41 -6.79
C ARG A 37 4.23 4.39 -5.80
N PHE A 38 5.06 5.26 -5.21
CA PHE A 38 4.64 6.40 -4.41
C PHE A 38 5.01 7.71 -5.08
N PRO A 39 4.18 8.76 -4.93
CA PRO A 39 4.55 10.11 -5.38
C PRO A 39 5.75 10.59 -4.57
N GLY A 40 6.81 11.05 -5.26
CA GLY A 40 7.93 11.73 -4.62
C GLY A 40 7.84 13.26 -4.70
N PRO A 41 8.94 13.99 -4.49
CA PRO A 41 9.01 15.45 -4.52
C PRO A 41 8.62 16.05 -5.87
N SER A 42 8.86 15.32 -6.97
CA SER A 42 8.51 15.74 -8.32
C SER A 42 7.83 14.60 -9.09
N ARG A 43 7.20 14.95 -10.22
CA ARG A 43 6.54 13.98 -11.11
C ARG A 43 7.50 12.92 -11.64
N ASP A 44 8.75 13.32 -11.86
CA ASP A 44 9.77 12.50 -12.52
C ASP A 44 10.61 11.71 -11.51
N ASP A 45 10.37 11.89 -10.20
CA ASP A 45 11.09 11.23 -9.09
C ASP A 45 10.14 10.40 -8.18
N PRO A 46 9.47 9.34 -8.68
CA PRO A 46 8.64 8.47 -7.85
C PRO A 46 9.47 7.48 -7.02
N ARG A 47 8.99 7.10 -5.82
CA ARG A 47 9.59 5.99 -5.06
C ARG A 47 8.97 4.68 -5.55
N ILE A 48 9.82 3.77 -6.01
CA ILE A 48 9.39 2.53 -6.65
C ILE A 48 9.91 1.34 -5.85
N TYR A 49 9.02 0.41 -5.54
CA TYR A 49 9.32 -0.82 -4.81
C TYR A 49 8.85 -2.05 -5.58
N GLU A 50 9.50 -3.18 -5.35
CA GLU A 50 9.01 -4.47 -5.84
C GLU A 50 7.76 -4.88 -5.07
N PHE A 51 6.84 -5.60 -5.71
CA PHE A 51 5.56 -5.99 -5.08
C PHE A 51 5.70 -6.86 -3.83
N PHE A 52 6.85 -7.49 -3.65
CA PHE A 52 7.16 -8.33 -2.51
C PHE A 52 7.88 -7.59 -1.39
N THR A 53 8.20 -6.31 -1.58
CA THR A 53 8.76 -5.50 -0.51
C THR A 53 7.72 -5.39 0.61
N PRO A 54 8.04 -5.79 1.86
CA PRO A 54 7.11 -5.65 2.97
C PRO A 54 6.70 -4.19 3.18
N TYR A 55 5.44 -3.97 3.56
CA TYR A 55 4.93 -2.62 3.87
C TYR A 55 5.77 -1.92 4.95
N GLU A 56 6.23 -2.67 5.94
CA GLU A 56 7.09 -2.14 6.99
C GLU A 56 8.44 -1.62 6.44
N THR A 57 9.04 -2.33 5.49
CA THR A 57 10.27 -1.90 4.83
C THR A 57 10.04 -0.62 4.05
N MET A 58 9.00 -0.56 3.23
CA MET A 58 8.62 0.66 2.49
C MET A 58 8.37 1.84 3.44
N TYR A 59 7.65 1.61 4.54
CA TYR A 59 7.35 2.64 5.53
C TYR A 59 8.62 3.19 6.20
N ARG A 60 9.54 2.31 6.61
CA ARG A 60 10.80 2.71 7.26
C ARG A 60 11.67 3.55 6.32
N GLU A 61 11.77 3.14 5.05
CA GLU A 61 12.56 3.87 4.05
C GLU A 61 11.94 5.24 3.73
N LEU A 62 10.63 5.30 3.47
CA LEU A 62 9.92 6.57 3.21
C LEU A 62 10.03 7.53 4.40
N LYS A 63 9.97 7.01 5.63
CA LYS A 63 10.12 7.80 6.85
C LYS A 63 11.54 8.33 7.03
N ALA A 64 12.56 7.58 6.63
CA ALA A 64 13.96 8.00 6.77
C ALA A 64 14.38 9.06 5.73
N GLU A 65 13.78 9.05 4.54
CA GLU A 65 14.20 9.90 3.43
C GLU A 65 13.73 11.36 3.57
N ILE A 66 12.41 11.60 3.51
CA ILE A 66 11.81 12.94 3.61
C ILE A 66 10.48 12.83 4.37
N ALA A 67 10.55 12.60 5.67
CA ALA A 67 9.38 12.35 6.52
C ALA A 67 8.27 13.42 6.36
N GLU A 68 8.63 14.70 6.29
CA GLU A 68 7.66 15.80 6.20
C GLU A 68 6.87 15.79 4.89
N LEU A 69 7.50 15.45 3.76
CA LEU A 69 6.81 15.32 2.47
C LEU A 69 5.77 14.20 2.55
N PHE A 70 6.19 13.02 3.01
CA PHE A 70 5.35 11.83 3.06
C PHE A 70 4.30 11.87 4.18
N LYS A 71 4.51 12.72 5.18
CA LYS A 71 3.50 13.05 6.19
C LYS A 71 2.46 14.00 5.60
N ARG A 72 2.88 15.06 4.90
CA ARG A 72 1.98 16.06 4.30
C ARG A 72 1.08 15.48 3.22
N ASN A 73 1.60 14.54 2.41
CA ASN A 73 0.83 13.89 1.35
C ASN A 73 0.03 12.66 1.82
N GLY A 74 0.07 12.33 3.12
CA GLY A 74 -0.67 11.23 3.73
C GLY A 74 -0.12 9.83 3.45
N VAL A 75 1.01 9.70 2.71
CA VAL A 75 1.60 8.40 2.38
C VAL A 75 2.04 7.64 3.63
N LEU A 76 2.67 8.31 4.61
CA LEU A 76 3.07 7.68 5.86
C LEU A 76 1.88 7.21 6.70
N SER A 77 0.84 8.04 6.83
CA SER A 77 -0.36 7.70 7.60
C SER A 77 -1.08 6.50 7.01
N MET A 78 -1.24 6.48 5.68
CA MET A 78 -1.82 5.36 4.94
C MET A 78 -0.99 4.09 5.16
N HIS A 79 0.34 4.15 4.97
CA HIS A 79 1.20 2.98 5.16
C HIS A 79 1.20 2.44 6.59
N PHE A 80 1.15 3.32 7.59
CA PHE A 80 1.10 2.90 8.98
C PHE A 80 -0.15 2.04 9.28
N SER A 81 -1.31 2.42 8.73
CA SER A 81 -2.54 1.62 8.83
C SER A 81 -2.34 0.21 8.27
N TRP A 82 -1.77 0.11 7.06
CA TRP A 82 -1.56 -1.18 6.38
C TRP A 82 -0.52 -2.09 7.05
N VAL A 83 0.52 -1.51 7.66
CA VAL A 83 1.50 -2.29 8.43
C VAL A 83 0.80 -3.03 9.57
N CYS A 84 -0.21 -2.42 10.19
CA CYS A 84 -0.96 -3.02 11.27
C CYS A 84 -2.07 -3.98 10.81
N THR A 85 -2.63 -3.81 9.61
CA THR A 85 -3.78 -4.60 9.13
C THR A 85 -3.44 -5.71 8.13
N ALA A 86 -2.16 -5.90 7.77
CA ALA A 86 -1.70 -6.86 6.76
C ALA A 86 -1.86 -8.35 7.14
N HIS A 87 -3.10 -8.82 7.28
CA HIS A 87 -3.43 -10.22 7.55
C HIS A 87 -3.70 -11.05 6.29
N CYS A 88 -3.96 -10.44 5.12
CA CYS A 88 -4.39 -11.19 3.93
C CYS A 88 -4.05 -10.52 2.58
N HIS A 89 -2.79 -10.14 2.36
CA HIS A 89 -2.30 -9.67 1.05
C HIS A 89 -1.45 -10.76 0.40
N ARG A 90 -2.09 -11.72 -0.28
CA ARG A 90 -1.40 -12.79 -1.02
C ARG A 90 -1.31 -12.47 -2.51
N LYS A 91 -0.33 -13.05 -3.19
CA LYS A 91 -0.15 -12.97 -4.65
C LYS A 91 -1.24 -13.79 -5.35
N ARG A 92 -1.70 -13.35 -6.52
CA ARG A 92 -2.35 -14.22 -7.50
C ARG A 92 -1.24 -15.13 -8.06
N ASN A 93 -1.33 -16.43 -7.80
CA ASN A 93 -0.56 -17.43 -8.55
C ASN A 93 -1.01 -17.43 -10.01
#